data_AF-A0A6L5G8J6-F1
#
_entry.id   AF-A0A6L5G8J6-F1
#
_cell.length_a   1.000
_cell.length_b   1.000
_cell.length_c   1.000
_cell.angle_alpha   90.00
_cell.angle_beta   90.00
_cell.angle_gamma   90.00
#
_symmetry.space_group_name_H-M   'P 1'
#
loop_
_entity.id
_entity.type
_entity.pdbx_description
1 polymer ?
#
loop_
_entity_poly.entity_id
_entity_poly.type
_entity_poly.pdbx_seq_one_letter_code
_entity_poly.pdbx_strand_id
1 'polypeptide(L)'
;MSDEHEQAEGYVFKGTVQTGAIGTGASATVGAIGDGAHGVVFAARARAEEALVEEMLDLVAELRRRLEEHRDGVGERYEAISDNLDDLESSIEEDQPQGRIRSRLKALEHLVSPFTALVDLVLKLLQLADRRGG
;
A
#
# COMPACT_ATOMS: atom_id res chain seq x y z
N MET A 1 -36.94 -26.64 23.80
CA MET A 1 -37.46 -26.25 22.47
C MET A 1 -36.43 -25.29 21.92
N SER A 2 -35.87 -25.64 20.77
CA SER A 2 -34.55 -25.21 20.29
C SER A 2 -34.61 -23.82 19.65
N ASP A 3 -33.70 -22.93 20.05
CA ASP A 3 -33.40 -21.70 19.33
C ASP A 3 -32.41 -22.04 18.19
N GLU A 4 -32.88 -21.90 16.96
CA GLU A 4 -32.06 -21.95 15.76
C GLU A 4 -31.24 -20.65 15.67
N HIS A 5 -29.94 -20.75 15.94
CA HIS A 5 -28.99 -19.74 15.50
C HIS A 5 -28.83 -19.88 13.98
N GLU A 6 -29.54 -19.04 13.24
CA GLU A 6 -29.30 -18.77 11.82
C GLU A 6 -27.86 -18.22 11.72
N GLN A 7 -26.90 -19.11 11.49
CA GLN A 7 -25.56 -18.75 11.06
C GLN A 7 -25.75 -18.06 9.70
N ALA A 8 -25.46 -16.76 9.65
CA ALA A 8 -25.30 -16.05 8.39
C ALA A 8 -24.15 -16.74 7.63
N GLU A 9 -24.49 -17.71 6.78
CA GLU A 9 -23.57 -18.36 5.87
C GLU A 9 -23.01 -17.28 4.94
N GLY A 10 -21.82 -16.77 5.28
CA GLY A 10 -21.06 -15.90 4.41
C GLY A 10 -20.77 -16.63 3.10
N TYR A 11 -20.99 -15.94 1.97
CA TYR A 11 -20.66 -16.49 0.67
C TYR A 11 -19.14 -16.56 0.50
N VAL A 12 -18.58 -17.76 0.36
CA VAL A 12 -17.19 -17.96 -0.03
C VAL A 12 -17.10 -17.86 -1.55
N PHE A 13 -16.78 -16.67 -2.06
CA PHE A 13 -16.44 -16.49 -3.46
C PHE A 13 -14.98 -16.87 -3.69
N LYS A 14 -14.75 -18.00 -4.38
CA LYS A 14 -13.44 -18.35 -4.94
C LYS A 14 -13.39 -17.87 -6.39
N GLY A 15 -12.97 -16.63 -6.62
CA GLY A 15 -12.88 -16.06 -7.97
C GLY A 15 -12.48 -14.58 -7.98
N THR A 16 -12.22 -14.04 -9.17
CA THR A 16 -11.94 -12.61 -9.38
C THR A 16 -13.25 -11.82 -9.32
N VAL A 17 -13.34 -10.84 -8.41
CA VAL A 17 -14.45 -9.88 -8.34
C VAL A 17 -14.03 -8.60 -9.05
N GLN A 18 -14.77 -8.20 -10.08
CA GLN A 18 -14.55 -6.93 -10.77
C GLN A 18 -15.65 -5.96 -10.38
N THR A 19 -15.28 -4.90 -9.65
CA THR A 19 -16.18 -3.79 -9.27
C THR A 19 -15.75 -2.54 -10.01
N GLY A 20 -16.68 -1.85 -10.66
CA GLY A 20 -16.41 -0.62 -11.41
C GLY A 20 -17.30 0.53 -10.94
N ALA A 21 -16.69 1.71 -10.80
CA ALA A 21 -17.39 2.98 -10.57
C ALA A 21 -17.19 3.86 -11.80
N ILE A 22 -18.29 4.34 -12.41
CA ILE A 22 -18.25 5.17 -13.63
C ILE A 22 -18.98 6.49 -13.34
N GLY A 23 -18.30 7.62 -13.51
CA GLY A 23 -18.85 8.97 -13.37
C GLY A 23 -18.01 9.87 -12.46
N THR A 24 -18.15 11.20 -12.62
CA THR A 24 -17.45 12.19 -11.79
C THR A 24 -17.92 12.08 -10.34
N GLY A 25 -17.02 11.72 -9.41
CA GLY A 25 -17.34 11.52 -7.99
C GLY A 25 -17.87 10.13 -7.64
N ALA A 26 -17.81 9.17 -8.56
CA ALA A 26 -18.15 7.79 -8.25
C ALA A 26 -17.02 7.12 -7.43
N SER A 27 -17.38 6.47 -6.33
CA SER A 27 -16.46 5.65 -5.53
C SER A 27 -16.96 4.22 -5.45
N ALA A 28 -16.02 3.27 -5.39
CA ALA A 28 -16.30 1.88 -5.08
C ALA A 28 -15.39 1.46 -3.92
N THR A 29 -15.98 0.83 -2.91
CA THR A 29 -15.23 0.20 -1.82
C THR A 29 -15.17 -1.28 -2.11
N VAL A 30 -13.96 -1.81 -2.27
CA VAL A 30 -13.70 -3.25 -2.40
C VAL A 30 -12.87 -3.66 -1.19
N GLY A 31 -13.42 -4.55 -0.37
CA GLY A 31 -12.72 -5.13 0.78
C GLY A 31 -12.51 -6.62 0.55
N ALA A 32 -11.31 -7.11 0.83
CA ALA A 32 -11.02 -8.54 0.88
C ALA A 32 -10.72 -8.91 2.35
N ILE A 33 -11.37 -9.96 2.87
CA ILE A 33 -11.25 -10.40 4.27
C ILE A 33 -10.75 -11.85 4.27
N GLY A 34 -9.55 -12.08 4.82
CA GLY A 34 -8.93 -13.40 4.99
C GLY A 34 -7.40 -13.34 4.97
N ASP A 35 -6.73 -14.31 5.61
CA ASP A 35 -5.27 -14.44 5.55
C ASP A 35 -4.83 -14.68 4.09
N GLY A 36 -4.06 -13.75 3.51
CA GLY A 36 -3.64 -13.76 2.10
C GLY A 36 -4.58 -13.01 1.13
N ALA A 37 -5.49 -12.18 1.65
CA ALA A 37 -6.32 -11.29 0.84
C ALA A 37 -5.48 -10.16 0.21
N HIS A 38 -5.29 -10.23 -1.11
CA HIS A 38 -4.69 -9.15 -1.91
C HIS A 38 -5.74 -8.59 -2.87
N GLY A 39 -6.05 -7.29 -2.76
CA GLY A 39 -6.94 -6.60 -3.68
C GLY A 39 -6.14 -5.74 -4.66
N VAL A 40 -6.44 -5.84 -5.96
CA VAL A 40 -5.85 -4.96 -6.97
C VAL A 40 -6.93 -4.03 -7.48
N VAL A 41 -6.75 -2.72 -7.29
CA VAL A 41 -7.71 -1.69 -7.71
C VAL A 41 -7.24 -1.05 -9.02
N PHE A 42 -8.03 -1.20 -10.08
CA PHE A 42 -7.79 -0.55 -11.36
C PHE A 42 -8.67 0.70 -11.47
N ALA A 43 -8.07 1.88 -11.27
CA ALA A 43 -8.71 3.15 -11.61
C ALA A 43 -8.41 3.48 -13.08
N ALA A 44 -9.38 4.01 -13.83
CA ALA A 44 -9.15 4.50 -15.19
C ALA A 44 -8.26 5.75 -15.16
N ARG A 45 -6.94 5.55 -15.06
CA ARG A 45 -5.90 6.59 -15.04
C ARG A 45 -5.31 6.78 -16.43
N ALA A 46 -4.65 7.91 -16.63
CA ALA A 46 -3.77 8.06 -17.78
C ALA A 46 -2.62 7.02 -17.65
N ARG A 47 -2.25 6.32 -18.72
CA ARG A 47 -1.20 5.27 -18.68
C ARG A 47 0.10 5.70 -18.01
N ALA A 48 0.48 6.98 -18.12
CA ALA A 48 1.69 7.52 -17.49
C ALA A 48 1.57 7.57 -15.95
N GLU A 49 0.38 7.84 -15.42
CA GLU A 49 0.12 7.89 -13.98
C GLU A 49 0.03 6.47 -13.39
N GLU A 50 -0.54 5.53 -14.13
CA GLU A 50 -0.58 4.11 -13.76
C GLU A 50 0.83 3.51 -13.67
N ALA A 51 1.68 3.76 -14.67
CA ALA A 51 3.08 3.33 -14.65
C ALA A 51 3.88 3.92 -13.49
N LEU A 52 3.62 5.18 -13.12
CA LEU A 52 4.29 5.82 -11.99
C LEU A 52 3.85 5.22 -10.65
N VAL A 53 2.57 4.87 -10.51
CA VAL A 53 2.05 4.20 -9.32
C VAL A 53 2.64 2.79 -9.20
N GLU A 54 2.71 2.04 -10.29
CA GLU A 54 3.36 0.74 -10.35
C GLU A 54 4.84 0.84 -9.93
N GLU A 55 5.59 1.80 -10.48
CA GLU A 55 7.00 2.04 -10.10
C GLU A 55 7.15 2.38 -8.61
N MET A 56 6.21 3.13 -8.03
CA MET A 56 6.21 3.42 -6.60
C MET A 56 5.95 2.16 -5.75
N LEU A 57 5.00 1.31 -6.14
CA LEU A 57 4.70 0.06 -5.43
C LEU A 57 5.88 -0.93 -5.51
N ASP A 58 6.51 -1.05 -6.67
CA ASP A 58 7.72 -1.86 -6.85
C ASP A 58 8.86 -1.41 -5.91
N LEU A 59 9.06 -0.10 -5.76
CA LEU A 59 10.05 0.44 -4.84
C LEU A 59 9.69 0.20 -3.36
N VAL A 60 8.41 0.22 -3.00
CA VAL A 60 7.95 -0.15 -1.65
C VAL A 60 8.21 -1.64 -1.38
N ALA A 61 7.94 -2.51 -2.35
CA ALA A 61 8.22 -3.94 -2.24
C ALA A 61 9.73 -4.21 -2.10
N GLU A 62 10.58 -3.53 -2.89
CA GLU A 62 12.03 -3.60 -2.75
C GLU A 62 12.51 -3.09 -1.39
N LEU A 63 11.90 -2.02 -0.87
CA LEU A 63 12.21 -1.49 0.46
C LEU A 63 11.88 -2.49 1.57
N ARG A 64 10.74 -3.20 1.47
CA ARG A 64 10.40 -4.31 2.40
C ARG A 64 11.40 -5.45 2.32
N ARG A 65 11.76 -5.88 1.10
CA ARG A 65 12.73 -6.95 0.90
C ARG A 65 14.07 -6.62 1.58
N ARG A 66 14.56 -5.39 1.40
CA ARG A 66 15.80 -4.93 2.06
C ARG A 66 15.65 -4.75 3.56
N LEU A 67 14.48 -4.33 4.04
CA LEU A 67 14.20 -4.24 5.46
C LEU A 67 14.30 -5.62 6.13
N GLU A 68 13.73 -6.66 5.51
CA GLU A 68 13.82 -8.05 6.00
C GLU A 68 15.27 -8.55 5.98
N GLU A 69 16.04 -8.26 4.92
CA GLU A 69 17.48 -8.60 4.86
C GLU A 69 18.30 -7.94 5.99
N HIS A 70 17.86 -6.78 6.48
CA HIS A 70 18.50 -6.05 7.56
C HIS A 70 17.80 -6.23 8.91
N ARG A 71 16.83 -7.15 9.02
CA ARG A 71 15.98 -7.30 10.22
C ARG A 71 16.76 -7.37 11.52
N ASP A 72 17.80 -8.19 11.56
CA ASP A 72 18.67 -8.34 12.74
C ASP A 72 19.42 -7.05 13.09
N GLY A 73 19.79 -6.25 12.08
CA GLY A 73 20.44 -4.96 12.28
C GLY A 73 19.47 -3.82 12.63
N VAL A 74 18.21 -3.96 12.25
CA VAL A 74 17.14 -2.98 12.53
C VAL A 74 16.53 -3.21 13.91
N GLY A 75 16.46 -4.47 14.36
CA GLY A 75 16.00 -4.85 15.69
C GLY A 75 14.59 -4.35 15.99
N GLU A 76 14.43 -3.67 17.13
CA GLU A 76 13.14 -3.17 17.62
C GLU A 76 12.46 -2.15 16.69
N ARG A 77 13.22 -1.53 15.76
CA ARG A 77 12.64 -0.58 14.80
C ARG A 77 11.94 -1.26 13.64
N TYR A 78 12.10 -2.57 13.49
CA TYR A 78 11.61 -3.33 12.35
C TYR A 78 10.09 -3.22 12.22
N GLU A 79 9.36 -3.48 13.31
CA GLU A 79 7.89 -3.41 13.34
C GLU A 79 7.42 -2.01 12.97
N ALA A 80 8.00 -0.97 13.59
CA ALA A 80 7.63 0.41 13.29
C ALA A 80 7.88 0.79 11.82
N ILE A 81 8.98 0.33 11.21
CA ILE A 81 9.25 0.60 9.79
C ILE A 81 8.28 -0.20 8.91
N SER A 82 8.01 -1.47 9.25
CA SER A 82 7.07 -2.33 8.52
C SER A 82 5.66 -1.73 8.49
N ASP A 83 5.14 -1.32 9.64
CA ASP A 83 3.81 -0.70 9.75
C ASP A 83 3.72 0.58 8.91
N ASN A 84 4.78 1.39 8.89
CA ASN A 84 4.83 2.59 8.05
C ASN A 84 4.89 2.27 6.54
N LEU A 85 5.46 1.11 6.17
CA LEU A 85 5.46 0.64 4.78
C LEU A 85 4.10 0.08 4.37
N ASP A 86 3.36 -0.57 5.27
CA ASP A 86 1.97 -1.02 5.04
C ASP A 86 1.04 0.19 4.84
N ASP A 87 1.18 1.19 5.71
CA ASP A 87 0.45 2.46 5.58
C ASP A 87 0.78 3.21 4.28
N LEU A 88 2.04 3.20 3.86
CA LEU A 88 2.49 3.85 2.62
C LEU A 88 1.93 3.15 1.39
N GLU A 89 2.05 1.83 1.33
CA GLU A 89 1.50 0.99 0.24
C GLU A 89 0.00 1.28 0.09
N SER A 90 -0.75 1.14 1.18
CA SER A 90 -2.19 1.43 1.21
C SER A 90 -2.50 2.83 0.70
N SER A 91 -1.66 3.82 1.03
CA SER A 91 -1.87 5.20 0.58
C SER A 91 -1.62 5.42 -0.91
N ILE A 92 -0.69 4.66 -1.49
CA ILE A 92 -0.40 4.72 -2.91
C ILE A 92 -1.54 4.05 -3.69
N GLU A 93 -2.00 2.88 -3.23
CA GLU A 93 -3.11 2.13 -3.82
C GLU A 93 -4.43 2.91 -3.76
N GLU A 94 -4.74 3.52 -2.61
CA GLU A 94 -5.95 4.31 -2.38
C GLU A 94 -5.94 5.68 -3.08
N ASP A 95 -4.89 6.03 -3.82
CA ASP A 95 -4.77 7.35 -4.46
C ASP A 95 -4.83 8.51 -3.44
N GLN A 96 -4.25 8.31 -2.25
CA GLN A 96 -4.25 9.37 -1.23
C GLN A 96 -3.55 10.63 -1.76
N PRO A 97 -3.95 11.83 -1.28
CA PRO A 97 -3.30 13.07 -1.68
C PRO A 97 -1.79 13.00 -1.48
N GLN A 98 -1.02 13.50 -2.45
CA GLN A 98 0.43 13.40 -2.45
C GLN A 98 1.10 14.02 -1.23
N GLY A 99 0.52 15.08 -0.67
CA GLY A 99 1.01 15.65 0.59
C GLY A 99 1.03 14.62 1.72
N ARG A 100 0.07 13.69 1.74
CA ARG A 100 -0.01 12.58 2.70
C ARG A 100 1.03 11.51 2.42
N ILE A 101 1.19 11.11 1.15
CA ILE A 101 2.22 10.16 0.72
C ILE A 101 3.62 10.71 1.08
N ARG A 102 3.89 11.97 0.76
CA ARG A 102 5.15 12.66 1.08
C ARG A 102 5.39 12.75 2.58
N SER A 103 4.38 13.04 3.38
CA SER A 103 4.50 13.08 4.83
C SER A 103 4.94 11.72 5.40
N ARG A 104 4.36 10.62 4.90
CA ARG A 104 4.74 9.25 5.33
C ARG A 104 6.15 8.88 4.87
N LEU A 105 6.52 9.22 3.65
CA LEU A 105 7.87 9.00 3.13
C LEU A 105 8.94 9.73 3.97
N LYS A 106 8.67 10.97 4.42
CA LYS A 106 9.58 11.68 5.32
C LYS A 106 9.70 11.03 6.70
N ALA A 107 8.62 10.45 7.22
CA ALA A 107 8.65 9.70 8.47
C ALA A 107 9.50 8.43 8.31
N LEU A 108 9.30 7.69 7.22
CA LEU A 108 10.12 6.54 6.85
C LEU A 108 11.60 6.91 6.71
N GLU A 109 11.93 8.02 6.04
CA GLU A 109 13.29 8.52 5.90
C GLU A 109 13.98 8.70 7.26
N HIS A 110 13.28 9.26 8.24
CA HIS A 110 13.80 9.43 9.60
C HIS A 110 14.01 8.08 10.30
N LEU A 111 13.06 7.17 10.18
CA LEU A 111 13.12 5.84 10.81
C LEU A 111 14.28 5.00 10.24
N VAL A 112 14.47 5.06 8.92
CA VAL A 112 15.51 4.30 8.23
C VAL A 112 16.84 5.07 8.13
N SER A 113 16.94 6.29 8.67
CA SER A 113 18.14 7.14 8.58
C SER A 113 19.48 6.48 8.95
N PRO A 114 19.56 5.52 9.91
CA PRO A 114 20.82 4.81 10.18
C PRO A 114 21.24 3.82 9.07
N PHE A 115 20.33 3.49 8.15
CA PHE A 115 20.49 2.46 7.14
C PHE A 115 20.57 3.11 5.75
N THR A 116 21.76 3.52 5.32
CA THR A 116 21.97 4.24 4.05
C THR A 116 21.31 3.56 2.86
N ALA A 117 21.38 2.22 2.78
CA ALA A 117 20.77 1.44 1.70
C ALA A 117 19.22 1.53 1.63
N LEU A 118 18.57 1.79 2.77
CA LEU A 118 17.12 1.99 2.86
C LEU A 118 16.75 3.46 2.60
N VAL A 119 17.57 4.41 3.10
CA VAL A 119 17.40 5.85 2.85
C VAL A 119 17.38 6.14 1.35
N ASP A 120 18.29 5.54 0.57
CA ASP A 120 18.36 5.74 -0.89
C ASP A 120 17.06 5.34 -1.60
N LEU A 121 16.38 4.29 -1.12
CA LEU A 121 15.08 3.85 -1.67
C LEU A 121 13.97 4.82 -1.30
N VAL A 122 13.94 5.30 -0.05
CA VAL A 122 12.95 6.30 0.39
C VAL A 122 13.12 7.62 -0.37
N LEU A 123 14.36 8.06 -0.64
CA LEU A 123 14.62 9.25 -1.44
C LEU A 123 14.14 9.10 -2.89
N LYS A 124 14.28 7.91 -3.49
CA LYS A 124 13.71 7.64 -4.83
C LYS A 124 12.19 7.69 -4.82
N LEU A 125 11.54 7.12 -3.80
CA LEU A 125 10.09 7.21 -3.62
C LEU A 125 9.62 8.66 -3.48
N LEU A 126 10.36 9.51 -2.75
CA LEU A 126 10.07 10.94 -2.64
C LEU A 126 10.16 11.65 -3.99
N GLN A 127 11.15 11.31 -4.82
CA GLN A 127 11.29 11.89 -6.16
C GLN A 127 10.12 11.48 -7.08
N LEU A 128 9.67 10.23 -7.01
CA LEU A 128 8.50 9.77 -7.78
C LEU A 128 7.21 10.45 -7.30
N ALA A 129 7.03 10.55 -5.98
CA ALA A 129 5.87 11.23 -5.40
C ALA A 129 5.78 12.70 -5.85
N ASP A 130 6.92 13.40 -5.95
CA ASP A 130 6.98 14.79 -6.44
C ASP A 130 6.68 14.89 -7.94
N ARG A 131 7.08 13.91 -8.76
CA ARG A 131 6.73 13.86 -10.20
C ARG A 131 5.26 13.61 -10.46
N ARG A 132 4.58 12.88 -9.57
CA ARG A 132 3.12 12.68 -9.65
C ARG A 132 2.36 14.01 -9.50
N GLY A 133 2.97 14.99 -8.81
CA GLY A 133 2.33 16.22 -8.36
C GLY A 133 2.55 17.49 -9.18
N GLY A 134 3.50 17.44 -10.10
CA GLY A 134 3.77 18.50 -11.07
C GLY A 134 3.07 18.22 -12.39
#